data_AF-A0A2P8HVI0-F1
#
_entry.id   AF-A0A2P8HVI0-F1
#
_cell.length_a   1.000
_cell.length_b   1.000
_cell.length_c   1.000
_cell.angle_alpha   90.00
_cell.angle_beta   90.00
_cell.angle_gamma   90.00
#
_symmetry.space_group_name_H-M   'P 1'
#
loop_
_entity.id
_entity.type
_entity.pdbx_description
1 polymer ?
#
loop_
_entity_poly.entity_id
_entity_poly.type
_entity_poly.pdbx_seq_one_letter_code
_entity_poly.pdbx_strand_id
1 'polypeptide(L)' 'MKNVIGLPARGENFYQRTREIEKVIQSLSNGNNIQITAPRRIGKTSIL' A
#
# COMPACT_ATOMS: atom_id res chain seq x y z
N MET A 1 -4.71 -11.25 -17.12
CA MET A 1 -5.02 -10.48 -15.89
C MET A 1 -6.53 -10.57 -15.65
N LYS A 2 -6.96 -11.17 -14.53
CA LYS A 2 -8.39 -11.27 -14.19
C LYS A 2 -8.78 -9.98 -13.46
N ASN A 3 -9.58 -9.13 -14.09
CA ASN A 3 -10.05 -7.90 -13.46
C ASN A 3 -11.09 -8.26 -12.39
N VAL A 4 -10.67 -8.28 -11.12
CA VAL A 4 -11.57 -8.47 -9.97
C VAL A 4 -12.21 -7.12 -9.64
N ILE A 5 -13.54 -7.05 -9.79
CA ILE A 5 -14.34 -5.90 -9.34
C ILE A 5 -14.72 -6.19 -7.89
N GLY A 6 -13.85 -5.83 -6.96
CA GLY A 6 -13.95 -6.20 -5.54
C GLY A 6 -12.80 -5.63 -4.72
N LEU A 7 -12.78 -5.94 -3.41
CA LEU A 7 -11.84 -5.47 -2.39
C LEU A 7 -10.41 -5.22 -2.93
N PRO A 8 -9.70 -4.19 -2.41
CA PRO A 8 -8.34 -3.89 -2.85
C PRO A 8 -7.48 -5.15 -2.81
N ALA A 9 -6.62 -5.33 -3.82
CA ALA A 9 -5.71 -6.48 -3.87
C ALA A 9 -4.84 -6.51 -2.61
N ARG A 10 -4.75 -7.67 -1.95
CA ARG A 10 -3.99 -7.91 -0.70
C ARG A 10 -2.98 -9.06 -0.88
N GLY A 11 -2.02 -9.12 0.04
CA GLY A 11 -1.00 -10.18 0.07
C GLY A 11 -0.05 -10.08 -1.12
N GLU A 12 0.07 -11.15 -1.89
CA GLU A 12 0.96 -11.18 -3.06
C GLU A 12 0.27 -10.72 -4.37
N ASN A 13 -1.01 -10.36 -4.31
CA ASN A 13 -1.80 -10.01 -5.49
C ASN A 13 -1.60 -8.57 -5.98
N PHE A 14 -0.56 -7.87 -5.52
CA PHE A 14 -0.24 -6.52 -5.94
C PHE A 14 1.28 -6.33 -6.09
N TYR A 15 1.67 -5.28 -6.81
CA TYR A 15 3.08 -4.94 -6.99
C TYR A 15 3.75 -4.70 -5.63
N GLN A 16 4.72 -5.56 -5.30
CA GLN A 16 5.43 -5.54 -4.03
C GLN A 16 6.30 -4.28 -3.93
N ARG A 17 5.99 -3.45 -2.94
CA ARG A 17 6.65 -2.17 -2.66
C ARG A 17 7.42 -2.25 -1.35
N THR A 18 8.32 -3.23 -1.26
CA THR A 18 9.06 -3.55 -0.03
C THR A 18 9.72 -2.33 0.58
N ARG A 19 10.37 -1.49 -0.24
CA ARG A 19 11.01 -0.25 0.21
C ARG A 19 10.04 0.74 0.85
N GLU A 20 8.88 0.98 0.23
CA GLU A 20 7.88 1.91 0.75
C GLU A 20 7.20 1.35 1.99
N ILE A 21 6.93 0.05 2.01
CA ILE A 21 6.34 -0.65 3.16
C ILE A 21 7.26 -0.56 4.38
N GLU A 22 8.56 -0.84 4.23
CA GLU A 22 9.54 -0.72 5.31
C GLU A 22 9.57 0.70 5.89
N LYS A 23 9.57 1.73 5.03
CA LYS A 23 9.53 3.13 5.47
C LYS A 23 8.25 3.46 6.25
N VAL A 24 7.09 2.99 5.76
CA VAL A 24 5.81 3.20 6.43
C VAL A 24 5.82 2.51 7.80
N ILE A 25 6.24 1.25 7.88
CA ILE A 25 6.31 0.49 9.13
C ILE A 25 7.24 1.18 10.13
N GLN A 26 8.45 1.57 9.70
CA GLN A 26 9.43 2.24 10.56
C GLN A 26 8.89 3.58 11.09
N SER A 27 8.18 4.34 10.25
CA SER A 27 7.59 5.60 10.66
C SER A 27 6.43 5.39 11.65
N LEU A 28 5.58 4.40 11.43
CA LEU A 28 4.48 4.05 12.34
C LEU A 28 4.99 3.52 13.68
N SER A 29 6.05 2.71 13.69
CA SER A 29 6.65 2.19 14.94
C SER A 29 7.22 3.30 15.82
N ASN A 30 7.55 4.45 15.24
CA ASN A 30 8.01 5.64 15.96
C ASN A 30 6.85 6.52 16.47
N GLY A 31 5.59 6.10 16.32
CA GLY A 31 4.41 6.84 16.78
C GLY A 31 3.97 7.98 15.86
N ASN A 32 4.48 8.04 14.63
CA ASN A 32 4.13 9.10 13.67
C ASN A 32 2.84 8.79 12.91
N ASN A 33 2.11 9.84 12.55
CA ASN A 33 1.01 9.76 11.59
C ASN A 33 1.54 9.90 10.16
N ILE A 34 0.95 9.18 9.20
CA ILE A 34 1.41 9.15 7.81
C ILE A 34 0.30 9.61 6.87
N GLN A 35 0.64 10.52 5.96
CA GLN A 35 -0.20 10.89 4.82
C GLN A 35 0.40 10.31 3.54
N ILE A 36 -0.39 9.53 2.80
CA ILE A 36 0.03 8.95 1.51
C ILE A 36 -0.61 9.74 0.37
N THR A 37 0.19 10.53 -0.34
CA THR A 37 -0.24 11.29 -1.52
C THR A 37 0.18 10.57 -2.81
N ALA A 38 -0.80 10.19 -3.63
CA ALA A 38 -0.54 9.57 -4.93
C ALA A 38 -1.78 9.62 -5.85
N PRO A 39 -1.61 9.51 -7.18
CA PRO A 39 -2.71 9.46 -8.15
C PRO A 39 -3.74 8.35 -7.87
N ARG A 40 -4.93 8.47 -8.46
CA ARG A 40 -5.98 7.46 -8.34
C ARG A 40 -5.51 6.14 -8.99
N ARG A 41 -5.92 4.99 -8.42
CA ARG A 41 -5.65 3.62 -8.93
C ARG A 41 -4.19 3.14 -8.93
N ILE A 42 -3.26 3.83 -8.25
CA ILE A 42 -1.87 3.34 -8.13
C ILE A 42 -1.68 2.20 -7.11
N GLY A 43 -2.72 1.81 -6.39
CA GLY A 43 -2.65 0.78 -5.35
C GLY A 43 -2.24 1.29 -3.97
N LYS A 44 -2.40 2.59 -3.69
CA LYS A 44 -2.15 3.16 -2.35
C LYS A 44 -2.97 2.49 -1.22
N THR A 45 -4.17 2.01 -1.54
CA THR A 45 -4.99 1.23 -0.59
C THR A 45 -4.46 -0.18 -0.36
N SER A 46 -3.73 -0.76 -1.31
CA SER A 46 -3.13 -2.09 -1.18
C SER A 46 -1.84 -2.09 -0.36
N ILE A 47 -1.27 -0.91 -0.10
CA ILE A 47 -0.08 -0.75 0.77
C ILE A 47 -0.47 -0.81 2.26
N LEU A 48 -1.72 -0.47 2.58
CA LEU A 48 -2.31 -0.57 3.93
C LEU A 48 -2.77 -2.00 4.20
#